data_AF-A0A7J4S9U4-F1
#
_entry.id   AF-A0A7J4S9U4-F1
#
_cell.length_a   1.000
_cell.length_b   1.000
_cell.length_c   1.000
_cell.angle_alpha   90.00
_cell.angle_beta   90.00
_cell.angle_gamma   90.00
#
_symmetry.space_group_name_H-M   'P 1'
#
loop_
_entity.id
_entity.type
_entity.pdbx_description
1 polymer ?
#
loop_
_entity_poly.entity_id
_entity_poly.type
_entity_poly.pdbx_seq_one_letter_code
_entity_poly.pdbx_strand_id
1 'polypeptide(L)'
;MTTKQSVLDKWFLRQDIINQLLESGEESETAAKFAERIMPVVEAEESEYQSLEDPFDRSVALVLSLVKDQELNPWDVDLSTFLKVFTKRVRLEANKLNLPACGRLIRMAWEVLNQQAIVLFDRVQNMDHEDEWEDELDFGWESDYDDQDYLFTTSILDGGADEILPSLFDERIRRDEGRPVTLGELLSAFKDAADDAEELKIREANRLAHQAELGEYLSNVGGRMHNEDLEGDIFRCWTALRRTCNKHGSP
;
A
#
# COMPACT_ATOMS: atom_id res chain seq x y z
N MET A 1 -30.26 4.62 22.39
CA MET A 1 -29.08 5.53 22.24
C MET A 1 -28.04 4.95 21.29
N THR A 2 -27.89 3.62 21.24
CA THR A 2 -27.01 2.87 20.33
C THR A 2 -27.16 3.19 18.84
N THR A 3 -28.38 3.43 18.35
CA THR A 3 -28.64 3.73 16.93
C THR A 3 -28.15 5.10 16.45
N LYS A 4 -27.97 6.08 17.36
CA LYS A 4 -27.44 7.40 17.00
C LYS A 4 -25.91 7.37 16.91
N GLN A 5 -25.26 6.62 17.81
CA GLN A 5 -23.81 6.39 17.76
C GLN A 5 -23.41 5.65 16.49
N SER A 6 -24.10 4.57 16.13
CA SER A 6 -23.82 3.83 14.89
C SER A 6 -23.99 4.66 13.60
N VAL A 7 -24.90 5.65 13.59
CA VAL A 7 -25.09 6.53 12.43
C VAL A 7 -24.00 7.61 12.36
N LEU A 8 -23.55 8.12 13.50
CA LEU A 8 -22.42 9.04 13.58
C LEU A 8 -21.13 8.34 13.13
N ASP A 9 -20.88 7.12 13.59
CA ASP A 9 -19.69 6.34 13.20
C ASP A 9 -19.65 6.06 11.69
N LYS A 10 -20.81 5.78 11.06
CA LYS A 10 -20.93 5.63 9.60
C LYS A 10 -20.59 6.92 8.84
N TRP A 11 -21.15 8.05 9.29
CA TRP A 11 -20.90 9.33 8.64
C TRP A 11 -19.42 9.73 8.77
N PHE A 12 -18.81 9.50 9.94
CA PHE A 12 -17.38 9.75 10.14
C PHE A 12 -16.52 8.85 9.27
N LEU A 13 -16.80 7.54 9.19
CA LEU A 13 -16.05 6.63 8.32
C LEU A 13 -16.16 7.04 6.84
N ARG A 14 -17.37 7.38 6.39
CA ARG A 14 -17.61 7.89 5.02
C ARG A 14 -16.78 9.13 4.74
N GLN A 15 -16.81 10.10 5.66
CA GLN A 15 -16.08 11.35 5.49
C GLN A 15 -14.56 11.13 5.56
N ASP A 16 -14.09 10.23 6.42
CA ASP A 16 -12.68 9.87 6.56
C ASP A 16 -12.14 9.25 5.26
N ILE A 17 -12.87 8.29 4.67
CA ILE A 17 -12.50 7.70 3.37
C ILE A 17 -12.41 8.78 2.29
N ILE A 18 -13.41 9.67 2.19
CA ILE A 18 -13.41 10.75 1.20
C ILE A 18 -12.20 11.67 1.40
N ASN A 19 -11.93 12.08 2.64
CA ASN A 19 -10.81 12.96 2.95
C ASN A 19 -9.46 12.29 2.58
N GLN A 20 -9.29 11.01 2.94
CA GLN A 20 -8.08 10.25 2.64
C GLN A 20 -7.85 10.09 1.13
N LEU A 21 -8.91 9.81 0.36
CA LEU A 21 -8.79 9.74 -1.11
C LEU A 21 -8.49 11.10 -1.75
N LEU A 22 -9.07 12.18 -1.22
CA LEU A 22 -8.73 13.52 -1.69
C LEU A 22 -7.27 13.89 -1.36
N GLU A 23 -6.76 13.46 -0.20
CA GLU A 23 -5.36 13.61 0.18
C GLU A 23 -4.41 12.81 -0.72
N SER A 24 -4.82 11.61 -1.18
CA SER A 24 -4.05 10.80 -2.13
C SER A 24 -4.08 11.33 -3.56
N GLY A 25 -4.92 12.33 -3.85
CA GLY A 25 -5.00 13.01 -5.14
C GLY A 25 -6.11 12.52 -6.08
N GLU A 26 -7.07 11.75 -5.58
CA GLU A 26 -8.25 11.31 -6.33
C GLU A 26 -9.21 12.46 -6.64
N GLU A 27 -10.00 12.30 -7.71
CA GLU A 27 -11.07 13.23 -8.03
C GLU A 27 -12.20 13.15 -6.98
N SER A 28 -12.81 14.29 -6.66
CA SER A 28 -13.89 14.32 -5.65
C SER A 28 -15.07 13.40 -6.01
N GLU A 29 -15.37 13.25 -7.31
CA GLU A 29 -16.44 12.38 -7.77
C GLU A 29 -16.08 10.88 -7.63
N THR A 30 -14.83 10.50 -7.88
CA THR A 30 -14.38 9.10 -7.74
C THR A 30 -14.32 8.69 -6.27
N ALA A 31 -13.81 9.58 -5.41
CA ALA A 31 -13.80 9.39 -3.96
C ALA A 31 -15.22 9.22 -3.39
N ALA A 32 -16.18 10.04 -3.82
CA ALA A 32 -17.57 9.91 -3.42
C ALA A 32 -18.18 8.58 -3.89
N LYS A 33 -18.00 8.20 -5.16
CA LYS A 33 -18.50 6.92 -5.69
C LYS A 33 -17.94 5.72 -4.93
N PHE A 34 -16.67 5.76 -4.58
CA PHE A 34 -16.04 4.71 -3.79
C PHE A 34 -16.65 4.60 -2.40
N ALA A 35 -16.77 5.72 -1.68
CA ALA A 35 -17.37 5.75 -0.36
C ALA A 35 -18.82 5.21 -0.39
N GLU A 36 -19.64 5.63 -1.37
CA GLU A 36 -21.00 5.13 -1.54
C GLU A 36 -21.06 3.62 -1.88
N ARG A 37 -20.07 3.08 -2.60
CA ARG A 37 -19.97 1.63 -2.89
C ARG A 37 -19.66 0.81 -1.63
N ILE A 38 -18.85 1.34 -0.72
CA ILE A 38 -18.43 0.61 0.49
C ILE A 38 -19.47 0.69 1.62
N MET A 39 -20.28 1.75 1.70
CA MET A 39 -21.28 1.88 2.76
C MET A 39 -22.21 0.66 2.89
N PRO A 40 -22.78 0.08 1.81
CA PRO A 40 -23.58 -1.14 1.90
C PRO A 40 -22.82 -2.34 2.50
N VAL A 41 -21.51 -2.45 2.21
CA VAL A 41 -20.65 -3.53 2.74
C VAL A 41 -20.38 -3.32 4.24
N VAL A 42 -20.25 -2.07 4.68
CA VAL A 42 -20.16 -1.71 6.10
C VAL A 42 -21.46 -2.03 6.84
N GLU A 43 -22.61 -1.90 6.16
CA GLU A 43 -23.93 -2.20 6.74
C GLU A 43 -24.26 -3.68 6.79
N ALA A 44 -23.69 -4.48 5.88
CA ALA A 44 -23.92 -5.91 5.83
C ALA A 44 -23.41 -6.62 7.09
N GLU A 45 -24.16 -7.62 7.55
CA GLU A 45 -23.76 -8.46 8.67
C GLU A 45 -22.67 -9.47 8.25
N GLU A 46 -21.88 -9.97 9.20
CA GLU A 46 -20.80 -10.94 8.93
C GLU A 46 -21.26 -12.20 8.20
N SER A 47 -22.53 -12.59 8.38
CA SER A 47 -23.13 -13.72 7.66
C SER A 47 -23.34 -13.44 6.17
N GLU A 48 -23.40 -12.17 5.75
CA GLU A 48 -23.66 -11.74 4.38
C GLU A 48 -22.36 -11.57 3.58
N TYR A 49 -21.21 -11.42 4.24
CA TYR A 49 -19.90 -11.23 3.57
C TYR A 49 -19.51 -12.39 2.65
N GLN A 50 -19.93 -13.62 2.97
CA GLN A 50 -19.67 -14.78 2.09
C GLN A 50 -20.54 -14.80 0.83
N SER A 51 -21.64 -14.05 0.80
CA SER A 51 -22.55 -13.97 -0.34
C SER A 51 -22.20 -12.88 -1.35
N LEU A 52 -21.23 -12.01 -1.02
CA LEU A 52 -20.76 -10.98 -1.93
C LEU A 52 -20.16 -11.60 -3.20
N GLU A 53 -20.64 -11.17 -4.36
CA GLU A 53 -20.23 -11.69 -5.67
C GLU A 53 -18.81 -11.22 -6.01
N ASP A 54 -18.52 -9.94 -5.76
CA ASP A 54 -17.28 -9.29 -6.16
C ASP A 54 -16.09 -9.64 -5.24
N PRO A 55 -14.95 -10.12 -5.79
CA PRO A 55 -13.75 -10.41 -5.00
C PRO A 55 -13.17 -9.20 -4.27
N PHE A 56 -13.34 -7.98 -4.78
CA PHE A 56 -12.86 -6.77 -4.12
C PHE A 56 -13.72 -6.42 -2.91
N ASP A 57 -15.05 -6.41 -3.06
CA ASP A 57 -15.97 -6.18 -1.94
C ASP A 57 -15.79 -7.24 -0.83
N ARG A 58 -15.51 -8.50 -1.18
CA ARG A 58 -15.15 -9.55 -0.21
C ARG A 58 -13.87 -9.24 0.58
N SER A 59 -12.85 -8.69 -0.08
CA SER A 59 -11.62 -8.28 0.59
C SER A 59 -11.83 -7.07 1.50
N VAL A 60 -12.69 -6.12 1.13
CA VAL A 60 -13.07 -5.00 2.01
C VAL A 60 -13.84 -5.50 3.23
N ALA A 61 -14.82 -6.38 3.02
CA ALA A 61 -15.57 -7.02 4.10
C ALA A 61 -14.64 -7.78 5.06
N LEU A 62 -13.58 -8.42 4.54
CA LEU A 62 -12.56 -9.07 5.36
C LEU A 62 -11.84 -8.08 6.28
N VAL A 63 -11.41 -6.92 5.76
CA VAL A 63 -10.76 -5.88 6.56
C VAL A 63 -11.70 -5.37 7.66
N LEU A 64 -12.95 -5.08 7.31
CA LEU A 64 -13.98 -4.63 8.24
C LEU A 64 -14.27 -5.66 9.34
N SER A 65 -14.42 -6.93 8.97
CA SER A 65 -14.63 -8.02 9.93
C SER A 65 -13.46 -8.17 10.89
N LEU A 66 -12.23 -8.02 10.41
CA LEU A 66 -11.04 -8.15 11.25
C LEU A 66 -10.93 -7.05 12.30
N VAL A 67 -11.22 -5.82 11.91
CA VAL A 67 -11.20 -4.67 12.83
C VAL A 67 -12.25 -4.84 13.91
N LYS A 68 -13.43 -5.35 13.55
CA LYS A 68 -14.52 -5.65 14.48
C LYS A 68 -14.24 -6.85 15.39
N ASP A 69 -13.73 -7.95 14.84
CA ASP A 69 -13.47 -9.22 15.56
C ASP A 69 -12.34 -9.11 16.58
N GLN A 70 -11.31 -8.30 16.27
CA GLN A 70 -10.15 -8.12 17.14
C GLN A 70 -10.32 -6.93 18.09
N GLU A 71 -11.51 -6.32 18.15
CA GLU A 71 -11.80 -5.10 18.94
C GLU A 71 -10.75 -3.99 18.69
N LEU A 72 -10.25 -3.90 17.46
CA LEU A 72 -9.27 -2.89 17.09
C LEU A 72 -9.96 -1.52 17.03
N ASN A 73 -9.25 -0.49 17.48
CA ASN A 73 -9.74 0.88 17.40
C ASN A 73 -9.77 1.32 15.92
N PRO A 74 -10.93 1.70 15.35
CA PRO A 74 -11.01 2.14 13.95
C PRO A 74 -10.23 3.44 13.65
N TRP A 75 -9.91 4.22 14.68
CA TRP A 75 -9.22 5.50 14.56
C TRP A 75 -7.71 5.39 14.83
N ASP A 76 -7.27 4.24 15.34
CA ASP A 76 -5.87 3.95 15.66
C ASP A 76 -5.63 2.44 15.58
N VAL A 77 -5.44 1.97 14.35
CA VAL A 77 -5.30 0.54 14.07
C VAL A 77 -3.86 0.10 14.28
N ASP A 78 -3.63 -0.85 15.20
CA ASP A 78 -2.34 -1.54 15.31
C ASP A 78 -2.08 -2.39 14.06
N LEU A 79 -1.31 -1.82 13.13
CA LEU A 79 -0.89 -2.45 11.88
C LEU A 79 -0.18 -3.79 12.09
N SER A 80 0.56 -3.96 13.18
CA SER A 80 1.34 -5.17 13.44
C SER A 80 0.44 -6.36 13.78
N THR A 81 -0.58 -6.13 14.61
CA THR A 81 -1.60 -7.12 14.95
C THR A 81 -2.53 -7.36 13.76
N PHE A 82 -2.96 -6.29 13.10
CA PHE A 82 -3.78 -6.36 11.90
C PHE A 82 -3.12 -7.23 10.82
N LEU A 83 -1.85 -6.98 10.45
CA LEU A 83 -1.15 -7.75 9.42
C LEU A 83 -1.03 -9.24 9.75
N LYS A 84 -0.79 -9.58 11.03
CA LYS A 84 -0.69 -10.99 11.47
C LYS A 84 -2.00 -11.73 11.27
N VAL A 85 -3.13 -11.11 11.60
CA VAL A 85 -4.46 -11.75 11.47
C VAL A 85 -4.93 -11.71 10.01
N PHE A 86 -4.74 -10.58 9.32
CA PHE A 86 -5.08 -10.41 7.91
C PHE A 86 -4.37 -11.43 7.02
N THR A 87 -3.05 -11.59 7.15
CA THR A 87 -2.28 -12.55 6.35
C THR A 87 -2.73 -14.00 6.59
N LYS A 88 -3.14 -14.34 7.82
CA LYS A 88 -3.69 -15.67 8.14
C LYS A 88 -5.04 -15.88 7.44
N ARG A 89 -5.97 -14.92 7.50
CA ARG A 89 -7.27 -15.03 6.82
C ARG A 89 -7.13 -15.06 5.30
N VAL A 90 -6.27 -14.22 4.72
CA VAL A 90 -6.02 -14.21 3.27
C VAL A 90 -5.51 -15.56 2.77
N ARG A 91 -4.69 -16.27 3.55
CA ARG A 91 -4.22 -17.63 3.21
C ARG A 91 -5.35 -18.67 3.24
N LEU A 92 -6.32 -18.53 4.13
CA LEU A 92 -7.44 -19.47 4.25
C LEU A 92 -8.48 -19.26 3.14
N GLU A 93 -8.72 -18.01 2.75
CA GLU A 93 -9.78 -17.61 1.81
C GLU A 93 -9.24 -17.22 0.42
N ALA A 94 -8.02 -17.64 0.10
CA ALA A 94 -7.25 -17.19 -1.07
C ALA A 94 -8.02 -17.26 -2.40
N ASN A 95 -8.85 -18.28 -2.60
CA ASN A 95 -9.59 -18.47 -3.86
C ASN A 95 -10.75 -17.48 -4.07
N LYS A 96 -11.24 -16.83 -3.01
CA LYS A 96 -12.39 -15.92 -3.07
C LYS A 96 -11.98 -14.45 -3.10
N LEU A 97 -10.75 -14.13 -2.73
CA LEU A 97 -10.28 -12.76 -2.53
C LEU A 97 -9.52 -12.22 -3.74
N ASN A 98 -9.44 -10.89 -3.84
CA ASN A 98 -8.53 -10.24 -4.78
C ASN A 98 -7.08 -10.33 -4.27
N LEU A 99 -6.41 -11.47 -4.51
CA LEU A 99 -5.05 -11.74 -4.05
C LEU A 99 -4.02 -10.66 -4.46
N PRO A 100 -4.01 -10.15 -5.70
CA PRO A 100 -3.13 -9.04 -6.07
C PRO A 100 -3.31 -7.79 -5.18
N ALA A 101 -4.55 -7.37 -4.94
CA ALA A 101 -4.84 -6.21 -4.09
C ALA A 101 -4.44 -6.47 -2.62
N CYS A 102 -4.81 -7.64 -2.08
CA CYS A 102 -4.43 -8.03 -0.71
C CYS A 102 -2.90 -8.10 -0.52
N GLY A 103 -2.18 -8.62 -1.51
CA GLY A 103 -0.71 -8.67 -1.48
C GLY A 103 -0.08 -7.28 -1.49
N ARG A 104 -0.62 -6.34 -2.28
CA ARG A 104 -0.17 -4.95 -2.25
C ARG A 104 -0.49 -4.25 -0.93
N LEU A 105 -1.67 -4.48 -0.35
CA LEU A 105 -2.00 -3.92 0.96
C LEU A 105 -1.01 -4.42 2.02
N ILE A 106 -0.65 -5.71 2.00
CA ILE A 106 0.37 -6.26 2.90
C ILE A 106 1.71 -5.55 2.70
N ARG A 107 2.11 -5.30 1.44
CA ARG A 107 3.35 -4.56 1.14
C ARG A 107 3.31 -3.13 1.68
N MET A 108 2.22 -2.39 1.45
CA MET A 108 2.10 -1.00 1.91
C MET A 108 2.10 -0.89 3.43
N ALA A 109 1.36 -1.77 4.12
CA ALA A 109 1.37 -1.82 5.57
C ALA A 109 2.78 -2.16 6.12
N TRP A 110 3.54 -3.02 5.43
CA TRP A 110 4.94 -3.26 5.78
C TRP A 110 5.82 -2.02 5.56
N GLU A 111 5.62 -1.27 4.47
CA GLU A 111 6.35 -0.03 4.21
C GLU A 111 6.13 1.01 5.29
N VAL A 112 4.88 1.18 5.74
CA VAL A 112 4.53 2.08 6.86
C VAL A 112 5.22 1.63 8.15
N LEU A 113 5.11 0.35 8.52
CA LEU A 113 5.78 -0.19 9.70
C LEU A 113 7.31 -0.03 9.63
N ASN A 114 7.89 -0.22 8.45
CA ASN A 114 9.32 -0.05 8.23
C ASN A 114 9.74 1.43 8.36
N GLN A 115 8.95 2.36 7.82
CA GLN A 115 9.18 3.80 8.00
C GLN A 115 9.05 4.20 9.47
N GLN A 116 8.04 3.71 10.18
CA GLN A 116 7.88 3.94 11.62
C GLN A 116 9.11 3.42 12.39
N ALA A 117 9.60 2.23 12.07
CA ALA A 117 10.81 1.67 12.69
C ALA A 117 12.07 2.51 12.38
N ILE A 118 12.22 3.04 11.17
CA ILE A 118 13.33 3.93 10.79
C ILE A 118 13.26 5.24 11.58
N VAL A 119 12.08 5.86 11.68
CA VAL A 119 11.89 7.11 12.45
C VAL A 119 12.16 6.89 13.94
N LEU A 120 11.73 5.75 14.48
CA LEU A 120 12.05 5.36 15.86
C LEU A 120 13.57 5.17 16.04
N PHE A 121 14.25 4.55 15.08
CA PHE A 121 15.69 4.35 15.14
C PHE A 121 16.48 5.66 15.10
N ASP A 122 16.15 6.56 14.16
CA ASP A 122 16.77 7.88 14.05
C ASP A 122 16.56 8.70 15.33
N ARG A 123 15.36 8.64 15.91
CA ARG A 123 15.06 9.27 17.19
C ARG A 123 15.94 8.72 18.32
N VAL A 124 16.08 7.40 18.43
CA VAL A 124 16.93 6.77 19.46
C VAL A 124 18.39 7.17 19.29
N GLN A 125 18.92 7.17 18.06
CA GLN A 125 20.30 7.61 17.80
C GLN A 125 20.54 9.08 18.15
N ASN A 126 19.56 9.96 17.87
CA ASN A 126 19.68 11.37 18.21
C ASN A 126 19.56 11.64 19.71
N MET A 127 18.82 10.81 20.46
CA MET A 127 18.79 10.88 21.93
C MET A 127 20.16 10.53 22.54
N ASP A 128 20.82 9.48 22.03
CA ASP A 128 22.17 9.11 22.48
C ASP A 128 23.22 10.22 22.16
N HIS A 129 22.95 11.05 21.16
CA HIS A 129 23.79 12.20 20.83
C HIS A 129 23.47 13.47 21.63
N GLU A 130 22.24 13.72 22.07
CA GLU A 130 21.92 14.90 22.91
C GLU A 130 22.64 14.85 24.27
N ASP A 131 22.85 13.65 24.82
CA ASP A 131 23.62 13.45 26.07
C ASP A 131 25.11 13.82 25.94
N GLU A 132 25.69 13.82 24.71
CA GLU A 132 27.09 14.22 24.48
C GLU A 132 27.28 15.75 24.41
N TRP A 133 26.22 16.54 24.22
CA TRP A 133 26.30 18.00 24.09
C TRP A 133 26.19 18.73 25.43
N GLU A 134 25.87 18.01 26.50
CA GLU A 134 25.90 18.53 27.88
C GLU A 134 27.32 18.55 28.47
N ASP A 135 28.26 17.78 27.92
CA ASP A 135 29.63 17.67 28.44
C ASP A 135 30.60 18.77 27.92
N GLU A 136 30.22 19.58 26.91
CA GLU A 136 31.09 20.63 26.36
C GLU A 136 30.73 22.06 26.84
N LEU A 137 29.68 22.20 27.66
CA LEU A 137 29.39 23.41 28.43
C LEU A 137 29.79 23.20 29.89
N ASP A 138 31.10 23.25 30.12
CA ASP A 138 31.72 23.43 31.44
C ASP A 138 31.28 24.78 32.06
N PHE A 139 30.05 24.83 32.57
CA PHE A 139 29.49 25.93 33.32
C PHE A 139 29.31 25.49 34.78
N GLY A 140 30.42 25.42 35.50
CA GLY A 140 30.50 25.55 36.96
C GLY A 140 29.50 24.71 37.77
N TRP A 141 29.83 23.43 37.99
CA TRP A 141 29.22 22.50 38.96
C TRP A 141 29.32 22.94 40.44
N GLU A 142 29.30 24.25 40.72
CA GLU A 142 29.52 24.78 42.06
C GLU A 142 28.66 26.00 42.42
N SER A 143 27.84 26.57 41.51
CA SER A 143 27.23 27.88 41.81
C SER A 143 25.90 27.81 42.55
N ASP A 144 24.92 27.02 42.13
CA ASP A 144 23.55 27.24 42.61
C ASP A 144 23.01 25.95 43.23
N TYR A 145 23.26 25.75 44.53
CA TYR A 145 22.45 24.83 45.32
C TYR A 145 21.02 25.38 45.32
N ASP A 146 20.16 24.84 44.46
CA ASP A 146 18.74 25.17 44.51
C ASP A 146 18.15 24.59 45.80
N ASP A 147 17.65 25.47 46.66
CA ASP A 147 16.95 25.08 47.88
C ASP A 147 15.80 24.11 47.57
N GLN A 148 15.20 24.19 46.38
CA GLN A 148 14.17 23.25 45.92
C GLN A 148 14.71 21.83 45.71
N ASP A 149 15.91 21.68 45.14
CA ASP A 149 16.53 20.37 44.90
C ASP A 149 16.97 19.72 46.21
N TYR A 150 17.47 20.53 47.14
CA TYR A 150 17.78 20.07 48.50
C TYR A 150 16.50 19.63 49.24
N LEU A 151 15.41 20.38 49.13
CA LEU A 151 14.11 20.01 49.72
C LEU A 151 13.51 18.75 49.08
N PHE A 152 13.67 18.59 47.76
CA PHE A 152 13.21 17.40 47.05
C PHE A 152 13.98 16.15 47.51
N THR A 153 15.31 16.19 47.49
CA THR A 153 16.14 15.04 47.90
C THR A 153 15.96 14.67 49.37
N THR A 154 15.84 15.65 50.27
CA THR A 154 15.55 15.42 51.69
C THR A 154 14.14 14.85 51.90
N SER A 155 13.13 15.33 51.16
CA SER A 155 11.76 14.76 51.24
C SER A 155 11.67 13.31 50.77
N ILE A 156 12.54 12.90 49.83
CA ILE A 156 12.68 11.51 49.39
C ILE A 156 13.37 10.67 50.47
N LEU A 157 14.47 11.17 51.05
CA LEU A 157 15.22 10.46 52.10
C LEU A 157 14.40 10.29 53.39
N ASP A 158 13.57 11.29 53.74
CA ASP A 158 12.67 11.24 54.89
C ASP A 158 11.37 10.45 54.62
N GLY A 159 11.17 9.94 53.39
CA GLY A 159 10.02 9.13 53.00
C GLY A 159 8.71 9.93 52.81
N GLY A 160 8.76 11.26 52.83
CA GLY A 160 7.61 12.13 52.60
C GLY A 160 7.09 12.12 51.16
N ALA A 161 7.91 11.63 50.22
CA ALA A 161 7.58 11.53 48.80
C ALA A 161 7.15 10.12 48.34
N ASP A 162 7.05 9.14 49.24
CA ASP A 162 6.74 7.72 48.91
C ASP A 162 5.40 7.53 48.16
N GLU A 163 4.43 8.44 48.34
CA GLU A 163 3.15 8.41 47.62
C GLU A 163 3.26 8.93 46.17
N ILE A 164 4.24 9.81 45.90
CA ILE A 164 4.41 10.50 44.61
C ILE A 164 5.50 9.82 43.76
N LEU A 165 6.50 9.20 44.41
CA LEU A 165 7.61 8.50 43.75
C LEU A 165 7.16 7.44 42.75
N PRO A 166 6.18 6.55 43.05
CA PRO A 166 5.68 5.60 42.05
C PRO A 166 5.14 6.30 40.81
N SER A 167 4.46 7.44 40.96
CA SER A 167 3.91 8.24 39.84
C SER A 167 4.94 9.05 39.06
N LEU A 168 6.09 9.38 39.67
CA LEU A 168 7.22 10.04 38.99
C LEU A 168 7.96 9.09 38.06
N PHE A 169 7.94 7.80 38.37
CA PHE A 169 8.48 6.74 37.51
C PHE A 169 7.41 6.02 36.69
N ASP A 170 6.13 6.36 36.91
CA ASP A 170 5.00 5.86 36.12
C ASP A 170 5.08 6.57 34.76
N GLU A 171 5.72 5.86 33.84
CA GLU A 171 5.88 6.19 32.44
C GLU A 171 6.82 7.35 32.15
N ARG A 172 8.09 7.01 31.88
CA ARG A 172 8.92 7.75 30.92
C ARG A 172 8.04 8.03 29.71
N ILE A 173 7.61 9.28 29.57
CA ILE A 173 6.67 9.77 28.55
C ILE A 173 7.06 9.14 27.22
N ARG A 174 6.37 8.06 26.84
CA ARG A 174 6.41 7.56 25.47
C ARG A 174 5.60 8.57 24.69
N ARG A 175 6.28 9.56 24.12
CA ARG A 175 5.63 10.51 23.23
C ARG A 175 5.04 9.72 22.05
N ASP A 176 3.75 9.94 21.81
CA ASP A 176 2.92 9.15 20.91
C ASP A 176 3.61 8.87 19.57
N GLU A 177 3.56 7.60 19.18
CA GLU A 177 4.22 7.04 18.02
C GLU A 177 3.54 7.52 16.73
N GLY A 178 3.99 8.65 16.16
CA GLY A 178 3.55 9.08 14.82
C GLY A 178 2.05 9.36 14.69
N ARG A 179 1.58 9.58 13.44
CA ARG A 179 0.15 9.73 13.17
C ARG A 179 -0.52 8.35 13.25
N PRO A 180 -1.62 8.17 14.00
CA PRO A 180 -2.34 6.91 14.05
C PRO A 180 -2.94 6.57 12.67
N VAL A 181 -2.91 5.29 12.31
CA VAL A 181 -3.46 4.81 11.03
C VAL A 181 -4.93 4.52 11.21
N THR A 182 -5.79 5.17 10.42
CA THR A 182 -7.24 5.00 10.51
C THR A 182 -7.73 3.86 9.62
N LEU A 183 -8.93 3.35 9.93
CA LEU A 183 -9.65 2.41 9.07
C LEU A 183 -9.93 3.01 7.68
N GLY A 184 -10.23 4.32 7.61
CA GLY A 184 -10.40 5.00 6.32
C GLY A 184 -9.13 4.99 5.49
N GLU A 185 -7.97 5.21 6.10
CA GLU A 185 -6.67 5.10 5.43
C GLU A 185 -6.40 3.68 4.93
N LEU A 186 -6.72 2.63 5.70
CA LEU A 186 -6.61 1.24 5.25
C LEU A 186 -7.51 0.95 4.05
N LEU A 187 -8.74 1.45 4.04
CA LEU A 187 -9.69 1.25 2.94
C LEU A 187 -9.29 2.03 1.68
N SER A 188 -8.80 3.26 1.85
CA SER A 188 -8.25 4.07 0.76
C SER A 188 -7.01 3.42 0.16
N ALA A 189 -6.05 3.00 0.99
CA ALA A 189 -4.88 2.26 0.53
C ALA A 189 -5.29 0.94 -0.15
N PHE A 190 -6.33 0.25 0.33
CA PHE A 190 -6.83 -0.96 -0.31
C PHE A 190 -7.39 -0.69 -1.71
N LYS A 191 -8.12 0.42 -1.90
CA LYS A 191 -8.59 0.88 -3.21
C LYS A 191 -7.41 1.11 -4.15
N ASP A 192 -6.42 1.87 -3.72
CA ASP A 192 -5.22 2.17 -4.52
C ASP A 192 -4.48 0.88 -4.92
N ALA A 193 -4.36 -0.07 -3.98
CA ALA A 193 -3.79 -1.38 -4.26
C ALA A 193 -4.57 -2.18 -5.31
N ALA A 194 -5.90 -2.05 -5.33
CA ALA A 194 -6.77 -2.73 -6.29
C ALA A 194 -6.67 -2.09 -7.67
N ASP A 195 -6.75 -0.76 -7.75
CA ASP A 195 -6.65 0.00 -9.00
C ASP A 195 -5.29 -0.26 -9.67
N ASP A 196 -4.20 -0.22 -8.90
CA ASP A 196 -2.87 -0.58 -9.38
C ASP A 196 -2.82 -2.03 -9.91
N ALA A 197 -3.45 -2.96 -9.20
CA ALA A 197 -3.48 -4.37 -9.60
C ALA A 197 -4.27 -4.58 -10.90
N GLU A 198 -5.36 -3.84 -11.11
CA GLU A 198 -6.10 -3.83 -12.36
C GLU A 198 -5.28 -3.22 -13.51
N GLU A 199 -4.59 -2.12 -13.25
CA GLU A 199 -3.73 -1.48 -14.25
C GLU A 199 -2.63 -2.45 -14.73
N LEU A 200 -2.00 -3.20 -13.81
CA LEU A 200 -1.03 -4.22 -14.19
C LEU A 200 -1.64 -5.33 -15.04
N LYS A 201 -2.84 -5.82 -14.71
CA LYS A 201 -3.53 -6.85 -15.52
C LYS A 201 -3.75 -6.34 -16.95
N ILE A 202 -4.19 -5.09 -17.10
CA ILE A 202 -4.40 -4.46 -18.42
C ILE A 202 -3.07 -4.34 -19.17
N ARG A 203 -2.00 -3.87 -18.51
CA ARG A 203 -0.67 -3.78 -19.11
C ARG A 203 -0.13 -5.14 -19.57
N GLU A 204 -0.33 -6.19 -18.78
CA GLU A 204 0.08 -7.55 -19.14
C GLU A 204 -0.73 -8.11 -20.30
N ALA A 205 -2.04 -7.89 -20.33
CA ALA A 205 -2.90 -8.28 -21.44
C ALA A 205 -2.48 -7.58 -22.75
N ASN A 206 -2.18 -6.28 -22.69
CA ASN A 206 -1.67 -5.53 -23.84
C ASN A 206 -0.30 -6.06 -24.30
N ARG A 207 0.60 -6.40 -23.37
CA ARG A 207 1.90 -7.00 -23.71
C ARG A 207 1.73 -8.33 -24.44
N LEU A 208 0.82 -9.18 -23.98
CA LEU A 208 0.55 -10.48 -24.60
C LEU A 208 -0.10 -10.33 -25.98
N ALA A 209 -1.08 -9.44 -26.11
CA ALA A 209 -1.73 -9.13 -27.39
C ALA A 209 -0.72 -8.59 -28.41
N HIS A 210 0.15 -7.66 -27.99
CA HIS A 210 1.19 -7.12 -28.84
C HIS A 210 2.23 -8.19 -29.23
N GLN A 211 2.60 -9.10 -28.32
CA GLN A 211 3.49 -10.21 -28.63
C GLN A 211 2.88 -11.16 -29.68
N ALA A 212 1.57 -11.44 -29.59
CA ALA A 212 0.86 -12.25 -30.58
C ALA A 212 0.81 -11.55 -31.95
N GLU A 213 0.50 -10.26 -31.97
CA GLU A 213 0.48 -9.41 -33.16
C GLU A 213 1.86 -9.38 -33.86
N LEU A 214 2.94 -9.18 -33.09
CA LEU A 214 4.31 -9.23 -33.60
C LEU A 214 4.68 -10.62 -34.16
N GLY A 215 4.21 -11.69 -33.51
CA GLY A 215 4.41 -13.05 -34.01
C GLY A 215 3.73 -13.28 -35.36
N GLU A 216 2.49 -12.80 -35.51
CA GLU A 216 1.77 -12.83 -36.79
C GLU A 216 2.50 -12.00 -37.85
N TYR A 217 2.89 -10.77 -37.52
CA TYR A 217 3.66 -9.92 -38.43
C TYR A 217 4.95 -10.59 -38.90
N LEU A 218 5.76 -11.14 -37.98
CA LEU A 218 7.01 -11.83 -38.28
C LEU A 218 6.79 -13.03 -39.21
N SER A 219 5.75 -13.84 -38.97
CA SER A 219 5.43 -14.99 -39.83
C SER A 219 5.02 -14.58 -41.25
N ASN A 220 4.40 -13.40 -41.41
CA ASN A 220 3.96 -12.88 -42.71
C ASN A 220 5.01 -11.97 -43.40
N VAL A 221 6.19 -11.76 -42.80
CA VAL A 221 7.27 -10.95 -43.42
C VAL A 221 7.69 -11.55 -44.76
N GLY A 222 7.82 -12.88 -44.87
CA GLY A 222 8.23 -13.55 -46.11
C GLY A 222 7.23 -13.41 -47.26
N GLY A 223 5.93 -13.24 -46.96
CA GLY A 223 4.88 -13.04 -47.98
C GLY A 223 4.76 -11.59 -48.46
N ARG A 224 5.21 -10.63 -47.65
CA ARG A 224 5.16 -9.18 -47.95
C ARG A 224 6.51 -8.64 -48.44
N MET A 225 7.58 -9.39 -48.24
CA MET A 225 8.87 -9.07 -48.82
C MET A 225 8.78 -9.30 -50.33
N HIS A 226 8.77 -8.21 -51.10
CA HIS A 226 8.97 -8.29 -52.54
C HIS A 226 10.33 -8.93 -52.79
N ASN A 227 10.35 -10.20 -53.16
CA ASN A 227 11.56 -10.88 -53.59
C ASN A 227 11.86 -10.44 -55.03
N GLU A 228 12.52 -9.30 -55.17
CA GLU A 228 13.06 -8.86 -56.46
C GLU A 228 14.27 -9.74 -56.82
N ASP A 229 14.01 -10.91 -57.40
CA ASP A 229 15.02 -11.81 -57.96
C ASP A 229 15.47 -11.30 -59.34
N LEU A 230 16.18 -10.17 -59.35
CA LEU A 230 16.69 -9.53 -60.56
C LEU A 230 17.57 -10.48 -61.38
N GLU A 231 18.34 -11.34 -60.73
CA GLU A 231 19.24 -12.30 -61.39
C GLU A 231 18.45 -13.45 -62.05
N GLY A 232 17.42 -13.96 -61.36
CA GLY A 232 16.47 -14.91 -61.93
C GLY A 232 15.67 -14.35 -63.10
N ASP A 233 15.26 -13.08 -63.03
CA ASP A 233 14.55 -12.41 -64.13
C ASP A 233 15.47 -12.18 -65.34
N ILE A 234 16.72 -11.78 -65.11
CA ILE A 234 17.75 -11.71 -66.17
C ILE A 234 17.93 -13.10 -66.81
N PHE A 235 18.03 -14.16 -66.00
CA PHE A 235 18.20 -15.52 -66.52
C PHE A 235 16.98 -16.00 -67.33
N ARG A 236 15.76 -15.70 -66.89
CA ARG A 236 14.52 -16.03 -67.62
C ARG A 236 14.44 -15.29 -68.95
N CYS A 237 14.71 -13.99 -68.95
CA CYS A 237 14.76 -13.17 -70.16
C CYS A 237 15.83 -13.67 -71.14
N TRP A 238 17.03 -13.97 -70.64
CA TRP A 238 18.12 -14.53 -71.45
C TRP A 238 17.77 -15.89 -72.05
N THR A 239 17.15 -16.77 -71.26
CA THR A 239 16.75 -18.10 -71.72
C THR A 239 15.62 -18.01 -72.75
N ALA A 240 14.66 -17.11 -72.56
CA ALA A 240 13.60 -16.83 -73.53
C ALA A 240 14.19 -16.31 -74.86
N LEU A 241 15.12 -15.36 -74.80
CA LEU A 241 15.84 -14.83 -75.96
C LEU A 241 16.61 -15.93 -76.71
N ARG A 242 17.32 -16.80 -75.99
CA ARG A 242 18.07 -17.90 -76.59
C ARG A 242 17.15 -18.92 -77.28
N ARG A 243 15.98 -19.19 -76.67
CA ARG A 243 14.96 -20.08 -77.25
C ARG A 243 14.33 -19.49 -78.52
N THR A 244 14.08 -18.18 -78.58
CA THR A 244 13.53 -17.54 -79.79
C THR A 244 14.57 -17.48 -80.91
N CYS A 245 15.81 -17.16 -80.59
CA CYS A 245 16.92 -17.12 -81.56
C CYS A 245 17.15 -18.51 -82.19
N ASN A 246 17.20 -19.57 -81.37
CA ASN A 246 17.31 -20.95 -81.86
C ASN A 246 16.11 -21.40 -82.72
N LYS A 247 14.90 -20.88 -82.47
CA LYS A 247 13.70 -21.20 -83.27
C LYS A 247 13.68 -20.48 -84.63
N HIS A 248 14.28 -19.30 -84.72
CA HIS A 248 14.29 -18.49 -85.95
C HIS A 248 15.52 -18.69 -86.83
N GLY A 249 16.47 -19.56 -86.44
CA GLY A 249 17.51 -20.06 -87.34
C GLY A 249 18.42 -18.99 -87.93
N SER A 250 18.77 -17.97 -87.17
CA SER A 250 19.91 -17.10 -87.48
C SER A 250 21.10 -17.48 -86.59
N PRO A 251 22.33 -17.53 -87.14
CA PRO A 251 23.54 -17.92 -86.40
C PRO A 251 23.84 -16.99 -85.22
#